data_AF-A0A2T5IAS2-F1
#
_entry.id   AF-A0A2T5IAS2-F1
#
_cell.length_a   1.000
_cell.length_b   1.000
_cell.length_c   1.000
_cell.angle_alpha   90.00
_cell.angle_beta   90.00
_cell.angle_gamma   90.00
#
_symmetry.space_group_name_H-M   'P 1'
#
loop_
_entity.id
_entity.type
_entity.pdbx_description
1 polymer ?
#
loop_
_entity_poly.entity_id
_entity_poly.type
_entity_poly.pdbx_seq_one_letter_code
_entity_poly.pdbx_strand_id
1 'polypeptide(L)'
;MNPEPHTWDMVYQELASLLAVAYNPVYIPTDLLIASKQYDLMQSIQGDKRWSNIFDLSKLKQINPKFACKIPLRKGLQLFLEYMDAHPELKVEEPVFNQWCDDTIALYESLKTSFHNDIR
;
A
#
# COMPACT_ATOMS: atom_id res chain seq x y z
N MET A 1 16.03 -2.99 -6.35
CA MET A 1 16.71 -1.68 -6.39
C MET A 1 16.30 -0.86 -7.58
N ASN A 2 15.00 -0.63 -7.84
CA ASN A 2 14.57 0.25 -8.94
C ASN A 2 14.54 1.71 -8.41
N PRO A 3 15.21 2.68 -9.06
CA PRO A 3 15.23 4.08 -8.61
C PRO A 3 13.93 4.84 -8.94
N GLU A 4 13.04 4.25 -9.73
CA GLU A 4 11.74 4.84 -10.07
C GLU A 4 10.88 5.01 -8.80
N PRO A 5 10.43 6.24 -8.48
CA PRO A 5 9.62 6.48 -7.30
C PRO A 5 8.18 6.06 -7.55
N HIS A 6 7.58 5.41 -6.55
CA HIS A 6 6.17 5.02 -6.57
C HIS A 6 5.50 5.41 -5.26
N THR A 7 4.25 5.86 -5.35
CA THR A 7 3.39 6.05 -4.17
C THR A 7 2.56 4.80 -3.91
N TRP A 8 2.00 4.68 -2.71
CA TRP A 8 1.04 3.61 -2.40
C TRP A 8 -0.15 3.61 -3.36
N ASP A 9 -0.68 4.79 -3.71
CA ASP A 9 -1.78 4.95 -4.67
C ASP A 9 -1.44 4.37 -6.04
N MET A 10 -0.24 4.64 -6.57
CA MET A 10 0.19 4.09 -7.86
C MET A 10 0.20 2.55 -7.84
N VAL A 11 0.69 1.96 -6.75
CA VAL A 11 0.75 0.49 -6.60
C VAL A 11 -0.66 -0.11 -6.58
N TYR A 12 -1.58 0.44 -5.78
CA TYR A 12 -2.93 -0.09 -5.67
C TYR A 12 -3.81 0.20 -6.89
N GLN A 13 -3.62 1.34 -7.58
CA GLN A 13 -4.28 1.62 -8.85
C GLN A 13 -3.87 0.62 -9.93
N GLU A 14 -2.58 0.30 -10.03
CA GLU A 14 -2.09 -0.71 -10.97
C GLU A 14 -2.64 -2.11 -10.63
N LEU A 15 -2.69 -2.49 -9.35
CA LEU A 15 -3.32 -3.75 -8.92
C LEU A 15 -4.81 -3.81 -9.30
N ALA A 16 -5.58 -2.76 -9.00
CA ALA A 16 -7.01 -2.69 -9.33
C ALA A 16 -7.23 -2.79 -10.85
N SER A 17 -6.41 -2.08 -11.64
CA SER A 17 -6.41 -2.17 -13.09
C SER A 17 -6.13 -3.58 -13.60
N LEU A 18 -5.11 -4.26 -13.05
CA LEU A 18 -4.74 -5.62 -13.45
C LEU A 18 -5.80 -6.66 -13.09
N LEU A 19 -6.49 -6.46 -11.96
CA LEU A 19 -7.59 -7.30 -11.49
C LEU A 19 -8.95 -6.94 -12.12
N ALA A 20 -9.02 -5.90 -12.95
CA ALA A 20 -10.24 -5.37 -13.55
C ALA A 20 -11.34 -5.01 -12.52
N VAL A 21 -10.94 -4.47 -11.37
CA VAL A 21 -11.84 -3.99 -10.31
C VAL A 21 -11.73 -2.46 -10.14
N ALA A 22 -12.74 -1.86 -9.53
CA ALA A 22 -12.69 -0.44 -9.19
C ALA A 22 -11.66 -0.17 -8.07
N TYR A 23 -10.90 0.92 -8.21
CA TYR A 23 -10.02 1.42 -7.16
C TYR A 23 -10.82 2.29 -6.18
N ASN A 24 -11.11 1.77 -4.99
CA ASN A 24 -11.92 2.42 -3.95
C ASN A 24 -11.10 2.66 -2.67
N PRO A 25 -10.13 3.60 -2.67
CA PRO A 25 -9.30 3.85 -1.49
C PRO A 25 -10.06 4.58 -0.39
N VAL A 26 -9.68 4.32 0.87
CA VAL A 26 -10.07 5.13 2.03
C VAL A 26 -8.82 5.75 2.65
N TYR A 27 -8.74 7.07 2.67
CA TYR A 27 -7.60 7.82 3.19
C TYR A 27 -7.82 8.19 4.65
N ILE A 28 -7.25 7.41 5.58
CA ILE A 28 -7.40 7.61 7.03
C ILE A 28 -6.13 8.28 7.60
N PRO A 29 -6.25 9.32 8.44
CA PRO A 29 -5.10 9.97 9.07
C PRO A 29 -4.26 8.97 9.88
N THR A 30 -2.94 9.03 9.71
CA THR A 30 -2.01 8.15 10.43
C THR A 30 -2.17 8.25 11.94
N ASP A 31 -2.37 9.46 12.48
CA ASP A 31 -2.53 9.68 13.93
C ASP A 31 -3.74 8.93 14.51
N LEU A 32 -4.77 8.66 13.69
CA LEU A 32 -5.90 7.81 14.08
C LEU A 32 -5.51 6.34 14.04
N LEU A 33 -4.88 5.89 12.95
CA LEU A 33 -4.50 4.49 12.77
C LEU A 33 -3.52 4.00 13.85
N ILE A 34 -2.53 4.82 14.24
CA ILE A 34 -1.55 4.45 15.27
C ILE A 34 -2.15 4.35 16.67
N ALA A 35 -3.37 4.85 16.90
CA ALA A 35 -4.09 4.67 18.15
C ALA A 35 -4.75 3.27 18.27
N SER A 36 -4.64 2.43 17.23
CA SER A 36 -5.11 1.04 17.25
C SER A 36 -4.49 0.25 18.40
N LYS A 37 -5.33 -0.48 19.14
CA LYS A 37 -4.88 -1.40 20.21
C LYS A 37 -4.67 -2.83 19.70
N GLN A 38 -5.20 -3.15 18.53
CA GLN A 38 -5.17 -4.50 17.97
C GLN A 38 -3.93 -4.73 17.10
N TYR A 39 -3.49 -3.69 16.38
CA TYR A 39 -2.35 -3.75 15.47
C TYR A 39 -1.35 -2.64 15.79
N ASP A 40 -0.07 -2.97 15.95
CA ASP A 40 0.99 -1.97 16.09
C ASP A 40 1.28 -1.30 14.73
N LEU A 41 0.53 -0.24 14.47
CA LEU A 41 0.68 0.58 13.27
C LEU A 41 1.67 1.73 13.48
N MET A 42 2.10 1.99 14.72
CA MET A 42 3.06 3.04 15.02
C MET A 42 4.40 2.73 14.36
N GLN A 43 4.96 1.55 14.63
CA GLN A 43 6.25 1.16 14.04
C GLN A 43 6.15 1.00 12.52
N SER A 44 5.04 0.44 12.05
CA SER A 44 4.82 0.15 10.63
C SER A 44 4.65 1.42 9.78
N ILE A 45 3.73 2.32 10.15
CA ILE A 45 3.35 3.47 9.34
C ILE A 45 4.22 4.69 9.65
N GLN A 46 4.44 5.02 10.93
CA GLN A 46 5.27 6.17 11.34
C GLN A 46 6.77 5.84 11.34
N GLY A 47 7.15 4.56 11.38
CA GLY A 47 8.52 4.12 11.16
C GLY A 47 8.77 3.80 9.68
N ASP A 48 8.66 2.52 9.33
CA ASP A 48 9.17 1.95 8.07
C ASP A 48 8.59 2.58 6.81
N LYS A 49 7.30 2.97 6.84
CA LYS A 49 6.58 3.48 5.67
C LYS A 49 6.45 4.99 5.62
N ARG A 50 7.01 5.72 6.59
CA ARG A 50 6.85 7.17 6.70
C ARG A 50 7.55 7.94 5.58
N TRP A 51 8.69 7.43 5.13
CA TRP A 51 9.51 8.08 4.12
C TRP A 51 9.65 7.20 2.88
N SER A 52 9.69 7.83 1.71
CA SER A 52 9.99 7.13 0.47
C SER A 52 11.46 6.73 0.41
N ASN A 53 11.73 5.50 -0.02
CA ASN A 53 13.07 5.04 -0.31
C ASN A 53 13.41 5.31 -1.77
N ILE A 54 14.29 6.30 -2.02
CA ILE A 54 14.81 6.63 -3.35
C ILE A 54 16.26 6.18 -3.42
N PHE A 55 16.59 5.38 -4.43
CA PHE A 55 17.91 4.75 -4.55
C PHE A 55 18.81 5.46 -5.55
N ASP A 56 19.99 5.89 -5.11
CA ASP A 56 21.05 6.31 -6.00
C ASP A 56 21.82 5.10 -6.54
N LEU A 57 21.86 4.98 -7.87
CA LEU A 57 22.58 3.92 -8.57
C LEU A 57 23.98 4.35 -9.05
N SER A 58 24.46 5.55 -8.71
CA SER A 58 25.75 6.09 -9.16
C SER A 58 26.91 5.11 -8.94
N LYS A 59 27.05 4.58 -7.72
CA LYS A 59 28.08 3.59 -7.36
C LYS A 59 27.96 2.29 -8.16
N LEU A 60 26.74 1.81 -8.40
CA LEU A 60 26.51 0.60 -9.19
C LEU A 60 26.85 0.83 -10.67
N LYS A 61 26.49 2.00 -11.20
CA LYS A 61 26.77 2.39 -12.59
C LYS A 61 28.26 2.61 -12.86
N GLN A 62 29.06 2.98 -11.86
CA GLN A 62 30.53 3.03 -12.00
C GLN A 62 31.12 1.65 -12.28
N ILE A 63 30.59 0.60 -11.64
CA ILE A 63 31.08 -0.78 -11.80
C ILE A 63 30.48 -1.43 -13.04
N ASN A 64 29.19 -1.19 -13.31
CA ASN A 64 28.48 -1.71 -14.46
C ASN A 64 27.65 -0.60 -15.13
N PRO A 65 28.22 0.11 -16.12
CA PRO A 65 27.52 1.20 -16.83
C PRO A 65 26.25 0.75 -17.57
N LYS A 66 26.12 -0.55 -17.87
CA LYS A 66 24.97 -1.12 -18.57
C LYS A 66 23.87 -1.60 -17.61
N PHE A 67 24.06 -1.47 -16.29
CA PHE A 67 23.05 -1.87 -15.32
C PHE A 67 21.76 -1.04 -15.50
N ALA A 68 20.63 -1.74 -15.61
CA ALA A 68 19.31 -1.13 -15.67
C ALA A 68 18.27 -2.06 -15.01
N CYS A 69 17.31 -1.48 -14.30
CA CYS A 69 16.13 -2.19 -13.82
C CYS A 69 15.16 -2.37 -14.98
N LYS A 70 14.95 -3.62 -15.40
CA LYS A 70 14.16 -3.95 -16.61
C LYS A 70 12.69 -4.27 -16.33
N ILE A 71 12.34 -4.45 -15.05
CA ILE A 71 10.99 -4.79 -14.63
C ILE A 71 10.34 -3.51 -14.09
N PRO A 72 9.46 -2.85 -14.85
CA PRO A 72 8.66 -1.73 -14.35
C PRO A 72 7.61 -2.23 -13.34
N LEU A 73 7.05 -1.31 -12.54
CA LEU A 73 6.05 -1.63 -11.50
C LEU A 73 4.94 -2.56 -12.01
N ARG A 74 4.26 -2.17 -13.09
CA ARG A 74 3.15 -2.95 -13.66
C ARG A 74 3.55 -4.38 -14.01
N LYS A 75 4.73 -4.59 -14.62
CA LYS A 75 5.19 -5.96 -14.95
C LYS A 75 5.54 -6.74 -13.69
N GLY A 76 6.10 -6.09 -12.67
CA GLY A 76 6.34 -6.72 -11.36
C GLY A 76 5.04 -7.20 -10.71
N LEU A 77 4.00 -6.35 -10.72
CA LEU A 77 2.67 -6.70 -10.18
C LEU A 77 1.99 -7.81 -10.98
N GLN A 78 2.12 -7.83 -12.31
CA GLN A 78 1.64 -8.95 -13.14
C GLN A 78 2.29 -10.26 -12.73
N LEU A 79 3.62 -10.30 -12.59
CA LEU A 79 4.35 -11.50 -12.15
C LEU A 79 3.91 -11.96 -10.76
N PHE A 80 3.64 -11.00 -9.85
CA PHE A 80 3.10 -11.30 -8.53
C PHE A 80 1.71 -11.96 -8.62
N LEU A 81 0.79 -11.40 -9.42
CA LEU A 81 -0.56 -11.96 -9.58
C LEU A 81 -0.52 -13.33 -10.27
N GLU A 82 0.29 -13.50 -11.31
CA GLU A 82 0.52 -14.80 -11.98
C GLU A 82 0.98 -15.85 -10.96
N TYR A 83 1.89 -15.49 -10.05
CA TYR A 83 2.35 -16.37 -8.99
C TYR A 83 1.25 -16.69 -7.97
N MET A 84 0.49 -15.69 -7.52
CA MET A 84 -0.65 -15.90 -6.61
C MET A 84 -1.72 -16.81 -7.22
N ASP A 85 -2.00 -16.68 -8.51
CA ASP A 85 -2.96 -17.54 -9.23
C ASP A 85 -2.47 -18.98 -9.36
N ALA A 86 -1.16 -19.18 -9.51
CA ALA A 86 -0.55 -20.50 -9.48
C ALA A 86 -0.50 -21.13 -8.08
N HIS A 87 -0.62 -20.32 -7.02
CA HIS A 87 -0.46 -20.72 -5.62
C HIS A 87 -1.66 -20.28 -4.76
N PRO A 88 -2.88 -20.81 -5.01
CA PRO A 88 -4.07 -20.44 -4.25
C PRO A 88 -3.97 -20.75 -2.76
N GLU A 89 -3.13 -21.70 -2.35
CA GLU A 89 -2.85 -22.03 -0.95
C GLU A 89 -2.23 -20.87 -0.15
N LEU A 90 -1.59 -19.92 -0.83
CA LEU A 90 -1.02 -18.73 -0.21
C LEU A 90 -2.05 -17.60 -0.04
N LYS A 91 -3.22 -17.70 -0.67
CA LYS A 91 -4.33 -16.74 -0.55
C LYS A 91 -5.13 -17.02 0.72
N VAL A 92 -4.47 -16.95 1.88
CA VAL A 92 -5.09 -17.19 3.19
C VAL A 92 -5.93 -15.98 3.59
N GLU A 93 -7.21 -16.19 3.88
CA GLU A 93 -8.08 -15.13 4.40
C GLU A 93 -7.72 -14.75 5.84
N GLU A 94 -7.77 -13.45 6.14
CA GLU A 94 -7.63 -12.91 7.49
C GLU A 94 -8.95 -12.24 7.93
N PRO A 95 -9.98 -13.03 8.32
CA PRO A 95 -11.32 -12.48 8.59
C PRO A 95 -11.33 -11.46 9.73
N VAL A 96 -10.46 -11.64 10.74
CA VAL A 96 -10.33 -10.71 11.86
C VAL A 96 -9.77 -9.36 11.41
N PHE A 97 -8.81 -9.35 10.46
CA PHE A 97 -8.27 -8.12 9.91
C PHE A 97 -9.26 -7.44 8.97
N ASN A 98 -9.98 -8.22 8.15
CA ASN A 98 -11.02 -7.70 7.27
C ASN A 98 -12.12 -6.98 8.06
N GLN A 99 -12.64 -7.61 9.12
CA GLN A 99 -13.64 -6.99 9.98
C GLN A 99 -13.10 -5.73 10.66
N TRP A 100 -11.84 -5.75 11.13
CA TRP A 100 -11.21 -4.58 11.72
C TRP A 100 -11.10 -3.42 10.73
N CYS A 101 -10.79 -3.68 9.46
CA CYS A 101 -10.79 -2.68 8.40
C CYS A 101 -12.19 -2.08 8.19
N ASP A 102 -13.23 -2.93 8.08
CA ASP A 102 -14.61 -2.49 7.91
C ASP A 102 -15.08 -1.58 9.06
N ASP A 103 -14.82 -2.00 10.31
CA ASP A 103 -15.17 -1.24 11.51
C ASP A 103 -14.42 0.10 11.57
N THR A 104 -13.13 0.10 11.21
CA THR A 104 -12.29 1.30 11.19
C THR A 104 -12.79 2.32 10.15
N ILE A 105 -13.14 1.84 8.95
CA ILE A 105 -13.70 2.66 7.88
C ILE A 105 -15.04 3.25 8.31
N ALA A 106 -15.95 2.42 8.85
CA ALA A 106 -17.27 2.87 9.28
C ALA A 106 -17.18 3.95 10.37
N LEU A 107 -16.32 3.76 11.37
CA LEU A 107 -16.09 4.75 12.42
C LEU A 107 -15.54 6.06 11.85
N TYR A 108 -14.58 5.98 10.93
CA TYR A 108 -13.98 7.16 10.33
C TYR A 108 -14.97 7.95 9.46
N GLU A 109 -15.81 7.28 8.67
CA GLU A 109 -16.87 7.93 7.89
C GLU A 109 -17.94 8.59 8.76
N SER A 110 -18.29 7.96 9.89
CA SER A 110 -19.18 8.57 10.89
C SER A 110 -18.56 9.85 11.46
N LEU A 111 -17.27 9.82 11.83
CA LEU A 111 -16.55 10.98 12.35
C LEU A 111 -16.53 12.13 11.34
N LYS A 112 -16.21 11.85 10.06
CA LYS A 112 -16.24 12.87 9.00
C LYS A 112 -17.60 13.54 8.88
N THR A 113 -18.66 12.73 8.92
CA THR A 113 -20.04 13.21 8.79
C THR A 113 -20.42 14.10 9.97
N SER A 114 -20.11 13.68 11.21
CA SER A 114 -20.35 14.49 12.41
C SER A 114 -19.53 15.78 12.40
N PHE A 115 -18.24 15.74 12.06
CA PHE A 115 -17.38 16.93 11.98
C PHE A 115 -17.96 17.98 11.03
N HIS A 116 -18.52 17.56 9.89
CA HIS A 116 -19.18 18.46 8.94
C HIS A 116 -20.48 19.09 9.47
N ASN A 117 -21.22 18.37 10.30
CA ASN A 117 -22.52 18.80 10.83
C ASN A 117 -22.41 19.67 12.09
N ASP A 118 -21.49 19.31 13.00
CA ASP A 118 -21.43 19.83 14.37
C ASP A 118 -20.50 21.04 14.54
N ILE A 119 -19.50 21.18 13.65
CA ILE A 119 -18.59 22.34 13.62
C ILE A 119 -19.03 23.25 12.49
N ARG A 120 -20.09 24.02 12.74
CA ARG A 120 -20.53 25.16 11.92
C ARG A 120 -20.38 26.46 12.67
#